data_AF-A0A3M3AVG9-F1
#
_entry.id   AF-A0A3M3AVG9-F1
#
_cell.length_a   1.000
_cell.length_b   1.000
_cell.length_c   1.000
_cell.angle_alpha   90.00
_cell.angle_beta   90.00
_cell.angle_gamma   90.00
#
_symmetry.space_group_name_H-M   'P 1'
#
loop_
_entity.id
_entity.type
_entity.pdbx_description
1 polymer ?
#
loop_
_entity_poly.entity_id
_entity_poly.type
_entity_poly.pdbx_seq_one_letter_code
_entity_poly.pdbx_strand_id
1 'polypeptide(L)'
;MAGFIAHPLPRRTTLSMNLLKSLAAVSSITMVSRVLGFVRDTIIARTFGAGMATDAFFIAFKLPNLLRRIFAEGAFSQAFVPILAEYKSQQGEEATRTFVAYVTGLLTLALAVVTLLGVIFAPWVI
;
A
#
# COMPACT_ATOMS: atom_id res chain seq x y z
N MET A 1 -30.03 -48.91 19.71
CA MET A 1 -28.56 -48.73 19.75
C MET A 1 -28.06 -48.42 18.34
N ALA A 2 -27.18 -47.41 18.24
CA ALA A 2 -26.28 -47.08 17.13
C ALA A 2 -26.88 -46.64 15.78
N GLY A 3 -26.98 -45.33 15.59
CA GLY A 3 -26.99 -44.67 14.27
C GLY A 3 -25.94 -43.56 14.26
N PHE A 4 -24.66 -43.93 14.20
CA PHE A 4 -23.54 -42.97 14.09
C PHE A 4 -23.43 -42.52 12.62
N ILE A 5 -23.99 -41.35 12.31
CA ILE A 5 -23.91 -40.75 10.98
C ILE A 5 -22.52 -40.10 10.86
N ALA A 6 -21.65 -40.70 10.03
CA ALA A 6 -20.36 -40.14 9.68
C ALA A 6 -20.56 -38.86 8.84
N HIS A 7 -20.21 -37.71 9.41
CA HIS A 7 -20.14 -36.44 8.68
C HIS A 7 -18.80 -36.36 7.93
N PRO A 8 -18.75 -36.20 6.59
CA PRO A 8 -17.49 -36.07 5.89
C PRO A 8 -16.84 -34.70 6.17
N LEU A 9 -15.58 -34.71 6.60
CA LEU A 9 -14.79 -33.49 6.82
C LEU A 9 -14.49 -32.77 5.47
N PRO A 10 -14.46 -31.43 5.45
CA PRO A 10 -14.17 -30.67 4.24
C PRO A 10 -12.73 -30.91 3.74
N ARG A 11 -12.60 -31.26 2.45
CA ARG A 11 -11.30 -31.41 1.75
C ARG A 11 -10.52 -30.09 1.76
N ARG A 12 -9.43 -30.05 2.51
CA ARG A 12 -8.55 -28.89 2.71
C ARG A 12 -7.27 -29.08 1.88
N THR A 13 -7.31 -28.86 0.56
CA THR A 13 -6.10 -29.08 -0.28
C THR A 13 -5.85 -28.10 -1.43
N THR A 14 -6.74 -27.15 -1.73
CA THR A 14 -6.55 -26.19 -2.84
C THR A 14 -6.05 -24.80 -2.44
N LEU A 15 -6.04 -24.46 -1.14
CA LEU A 15 -5.63 -23.13 -0.66
C LEU A 15 -4.13 -22.83 -0.83
N SER A 16 -3.27 -23.85 -0.74
CA SER A 16 -1.80 -23.66 -0.73
C SER A 16 -1.24 -23.19 -2.09
N MET A 17 -1.72 -23.76 -3.20
CA MET A 17 -1.26 -23.39 -4.55
C MET A 17 -1.63 -21.95 -4.94
N ASN A 18 -2.79 -21.45 -4.50
CA ASN A 18 -3.20 -20.07 -4.76
C ASN A 18 -2.37 -19.07 -3.95
N LEU A 19 -2.03 -19.39 -2.70
CA LEU A 19 -1.16 -18.55 -1.86
C LEU A 19 0.26 -18.41 -2.44
N LEU A 20 0.87 -19.52 -2.88
CA LEU A 20 2.19 -19.50 -3.53
C LEU A 20 2.19 -18.63 -4.80
N LYS A 21 1.15 -18.75 -5.65
CA LYS A 21 0.98 -17.89 -6.83
C LYS A 21 0.78 -16.41 -6.46
N SER A 22 -0.07 -16.10 -5.50
CA SER A 22 -0.32 -14.73 -5.05
C SER A 22 0.93 -14.09 -4.45
N LEU A 23 1.66 -14.84 -3.61
CA LEU A 23 2.92 -14.40 -3.03
C LEU A 23 3.95 -14.12 -4.13
N ALA A 24 4.14 -15.04 -5.07
CA ALA A 24 5.06 -14.89 -6.19
C ALA A 24 4.70 -13.70 -7.08
N ALA A 25 3.41 -13.45 -7.33
CA ALA A 25 2.96 -12.31 -8.12
C ALA A 25 3.29 -10.97 -7.42
N VAL A 26 2.96 -10.84 -6.13
CA VAL A 26 3.21 -9.62 -5.35
C VAL A 26 4.71 -9.38 -5.18
N SER A 27 5.50 -10.43 -4.89
CA SER A 27 6.95 -10.30 -4.74
C SER A 27 7.63 -9.91 -6.05
N SER A 28 7.17 -10.44 -7.19
CA SER A 28 7.70 -10.09 -8.51
C SER A 28 7.45 -8.63 -8.84
N ILE A 29 6.23 -8.14 -8.66
CA ILE A 29 5.90 -6.72 -8.85
C ILE A 29 6.72 -5.81 -7.92
N THR A 30 6.93 -6.24 -6.67
CA THR A 30 7.74 -5.49 -5.70
C THR A 30 9.21 -5.45 -6.11
N MET A 31 9.77 -6.58 -6.57
CA MET A 31 11.15 -6.67 -7.03
C MET A 31 11.39 -5.77 -8.24
N VAL A 32 10.49 -5.79 -9.22
CA VAL A 32 10.56 -4.90 -10.40
C VAL A 32 10.58 -3.44 -9.96
N SER A 33 9.69 -3.04 -9.04
CA SER A 33 9.67 -1.67 -8.51
C SER A 33 11.00 -1.28 -7.84
N ARG A 34 11.63 -2.19 -7.09
CA ARG A 34 12.94 -1.95 -6.47
C ARG A 34 14.07 -1.81 -7.49
N VAL A 35 14.10 -2.67 -8.51
CA VAL A 35 15.09 -2.58 -9.59
C VAL A 35 14.95 -1.26 -10.35
N LEU A 36 13.72 -0.85 -10.68
CA LEU A 36 13.48 0.45 -11.31
C LEU A 36 13.91 1.63 -10.42
N GLY A 37 13.66 1.55 -9.11
CA GLY A 37 14.15 2.53 -8.15
C GLY A 37 15.68 2.61 -8.11
N PHE A 38 16.36 1.46 -8.13
CA PHE A 38 17.82 1.40 -8.18
C PHE A 38 18.40 1.96 -9.48
N VAL A 39 17.75 1.68 -10.62
CA VAL A 39 18.13 2.27 -11.92
C VAL A 39 18.00 3.79 -11.87
N ARG A 40 16.88 4.30 -11.34
CA ARG A 40 16.70 5.75 -11.11
C ARG A 40 17.83 6.32 -10.27
N ASP A 41 18.17 5.69 -9.14
CA ASP A 41 19.23 6.17 -8.25
C ASP A 41 20.60 6.19 -8.95
N THR A 42 20.88 5.19 -9.78
CA THR A 42 22.12 5.13 -10.58
C THR A 42 22.18 6.24 -11.62
N ILE A 43 21.06 6.53 -12.30
CA ILE A 43 20.97 7.62 -13.28
C ILE A 43 21.23 8.96 -12.56
N ILE A 44 20.55 9.20 -11.44
CA ILE A 44 20.68 10.45 -10.69
C ILE A 44 22.11 10.63 -10.17
N ALA A 45 22.71 9.58 -9.60
CA ALA A 45 24.09 9.62 -9.12
C ALA A 45 25.09 9.92 -10.25
N ARG A 46 24.87 9.39 -11.46
CA ARG A 46 25.73 9.69 -12.61
C ARG A 46 25.52 11.07 -13.22
N THR A 47 24.28 11.56 -13.24
CA THR A 47 23.95 12.85 -13.86
C THR A 47 24.24 14.04 -12.94
N PHE A 48 23.93 13.92 -11.65
CA PHE A 48 24.07 15.01 -10.67
C PHE A 48 25.30 14.87 -9.76
N GLY A 49 25.89 13.69 -9.64
CA GLY A 49 27.01 13.43 -8.71
C GLY A 49 26.58 13.50 -7.23
N ALA A 50 27.55 13.55 -6.33
CA ALA A 50 27.31 13.81 -4.91
C ALA A 50 27.31 15.32 -4.65
N GLY A 51 26.13 15.91 -4.49
CA GLY A 51 25.95 17.35 -4.28
C GLY A 51 24.53 17.70 -3.85
N MET A 52 24.30 18.99 -3.54
CA MET A 52 23.03 19.47 -2.95
C MET A 52 21.78 19.11 -3.78
N ALA A 53 21.88 19.05 -5.11
CA ALA A 53 20.76 18.67 -5.97
C ALA A 53 20.33 17.20 -5.76
N THR A 54 21.28 16.29 -5.58
CA THR A 54 21.02 14.87 -5.31
C THR A 54 20.42 14.68 -3.93
N ASP A 55 20.91 15.42 -2.92
CA ASP A 55 20.36 15.39 -1.57
C ASP A 55 18.92 15.92 -1.52
N ALA A 56 18.65 17.04 -2.19
CA ALA A 56 17.31 17.60 -2.33
C ALA A 56 16.36 16.61 -3.02
N PHE A 57 16.81 15.92 -4.08
CA PHE A 57 16.02 14.88 -4.74
C PHE A 57 15.69 13.73 -3.78
N PHE A 58 16.66 13.22 -3.03
CA PHE A 58 16.41 12.13 -2.09
C PHE A 58 15.50 12.54 -0.93
N ILE A 59 15.62 13.77 -0.43
CA ILE A 59 14.72 14.32 0.59
C ILE A 59 13.30 14.43 0.02
N ALA A 60 13.14 14.98 -1.18
CA ALA A 60 11.85 15.08 -1.86
C ALA A 60 11.22 13.70 -2.07
N PHE A 61 12.02 12.68 -2.41
CA PHE A 61 11.51 11.31 -2.62
C PHE A 61 11.18 10.57 -1.32
N LYS A 62 11.78 10.94 -0.19
CA LYS A 62 11.48 10.34 1.12
C LYS A 62 10.04 10.61 1.55
N LEU A 63 9.53 11.83 1.35
CA LEU A 63 8.22 12.23 1.84
C LEU A 63 7.07 11.38 1.23
N PRO A 64 6.95 11.20 -0.09
CA PRO A 64 5.98 10.27 -0.68
C PRO A 64 6.17 8.83 -0.21
N ASN A 65 7.43 8.38 -0.07
CA ASN A 65 7.70 7.01 0.34
C ASN A 65 7.31 6.74 1.81
N LEU A 66 7.43 7.74 2.69
CA LEU A 66 6.95 7.68 4.06
C LEU A 66 5.43 7.55 4.11
N LEU A 67 4.71 8.37 3.35
CA LEU A 67 3.25 8.29 3.24
C LEU A 67 2.82 6.91 2.72
N ARG A 68 3.46 6.41 1.67
CA ARG A 68 3.22 5.07 1.13
C ARG A 68 3.42 3.97 2.19
N ARG A 69 4.50 4.06 2.98
CA ARG A 69 4.79 3.10 4.05
C ARG A 69 3.73 3.12 5.16
N ILE A 70 3.17 4.29 5.49
CA ILE A 70 2.15 4.40 6.55
C ILE A 70 0.78 3.93 6.05
N PHE A 71 0.36 4.37 4.87
CA PHE A 71 -0.99 4.17 4.37
C PHE A 71 -1.17 2.89 3.52
N ALA A 72 -0.20 2.53 2.68
CA ALA A 72 -0.34 1.38 1.78
C ALA A 72 0.20 0.07 2.37
N GLU A 73 1.32 0.15 3.09
CA GLU A 73 2.00 -1.01 3.67
C GLU A 73 1.82 -1.13 5.20
N GLY A 74 1.47 -0.02 5.86
CA GLY A 74 1.49 0.12 7.31
C GLY A 74 0.18 -0.25 8.01
N ALA A 75 0.06 0.21 9.25
CA ALA A 75 -1.06 -0.11 10.14
C ALA A 75 -2.43 0.24 9.54
N PHE A 76 -2.51 1.30 8.73
CA PHE A 76 -3.76 1.69 8.07
C PHE A 76 -4.28 0.60 7.14
N SER A 77 -3.44 0.06 6.24
CA SER A 77 -3.84 -0.97 5.28
C SER A 77 -4.30 -2.26 6.00
N GLN A 78 -3.61 -2.63 7.08
CA GLN A 78 -3.98 -3.80 7.88
C GLN A 78 -5.32 -3.65 8.63
N ALA A 79 -5.66 -2.45 9.07
CA ALA A 79 -6.96 -2.19 9.71
C ALA A 79 -8.07 -1.94 8.69
N PHE A 80 -7.77 -1.25 7.59
CA PHE A 80 -8.76 -0.83 6.59
C PHE A 80 -9.29 -2.01 5.77
N VAL A 81 -8.43 -2.94 5.32
CA VAL A 81 -8.85 -4.05 4.44
C VAL A 81 -9.89 -4.97 5.11
N PRO A 82 -9.73 -5.41 6.37
CA PRO A 82 -10.75 -6.19 7.07
C PRO A 82 -12.08 -5.44 7.22
N ILE A 83 -12.03 -4.16 7.60
CA ILE A 83 -13.23 -3.33 7.77
C ILE A 83 -13.96 -3.15 6.44
N LEU A 84 -13.23 -2.91 5.35
CA LEU A 84 -13.81 -2.80 4.02
C LEU A 84 -14.48 -4.11 3.59
N ALA A 85 -13.88 -5.26 3.89
CA ALA A 85 -14.46 -6.56 3.61
C ALA A 85 -15.73 -6.82 4.44
N GLU A 86 -15.77 -6.36 5.68
CA GLU A 86 -16.96 -6.40 6.54
C GLU A 86 -18.10 -5.55 5.97
N TYR A 87 -17.83 -4.30 5.60
CA TYR A 87 -18.82 -3.42 4.96
C TYR A 87 -19.39 -4.04 3.68
N LYS A 88 -18.52 -4.60 2.83
CA LYS A 88 -18.93 -5.22 1.57
C LYS A 88 -19.79 -6.48 1.78
N SER A 89 -19.56 -7.23 2.86
CA SER A 89 -20.28 -8.48 3.14
C SER A 89 -21.58 -8.28 3.93
N GLN A 90 -21.62 -7.31 4.84
CA GLN A 90 -22.72 -7.18 5.81
C GLN A 90 -23.61 -5.95 5.60
N GLN A 91 -23.08 -4.85 5.07
CA GLN A 91 -23.79 -3.56 5.03
C GLN A 91 -24.28 -3.16 3.63
N GLY A 92 -23.99 -3.96 2.61
CA GLY A 92 -24.41 -3.71 1.23
C GLY A 92 -23.55 -2.68 0.49
N GLU A 93 -23.85 -2.52 -0.80
CA GLU A 93 -23.02 -1.77 -1.74
C GLU A 93 -23.01 -0.26 -1.46
N GLU A 94 -24.16 0.31 -1.06
CA GLU A 94 -24.31 1.74 -0.85
C GLU A 94 -23.57 2.23 0.41
N ALA A 95 -23.65 1.48 1.51
CA ALA A 95 -22.89 1.75 2.73
C ALA A 95 -21.38 1.62 2.47
N THR A 96 -20.96 0.60 1.71
CA THR A 96 -19.55 0.41 1.30
C THR A 96 -19.05 1.58 0.46
N ARG A 97 -19.82 2.03 -0.53
CA ARG A 97 -19.47 3.17 -1.38
C ARG A 97 -19.32 4.45 -0.57
N THR A 98 -20.25 4.69 0.36
CA THR A 98 -20.23 5.85 1.25
C THR A 98 -19.00 5.83 2.16
N PHE A 99 -18.70 4.68 2.78
CA PHE A 99 -17.50 4.50 3.60
C PHE A 99 -16.21 4.77 2.80
N VAL A 100 -16.08 4.18 1.61
CA VAL A 100 -14.93 4.41 0.72
C VAL A 100 -14.82 5.88 0.33
N ALA A 101 -15.93 6.56 0.05
CA ALA A 101 -15.94 7.97 -0.30
C ALA A 101 -15.43 8.84 0.85
N TYR A 102 -15.87 8.58 2.09
CA TYR A 102 -15.37 9.30 3.27
C TYR A 102 -13.88 9.07 3.51
N VAL A 103 -13.44 7.82 3.50
CA VAL A 103 -12.02 7.47 3.72
C VAL A 103 -11.13 8.07 2.64
N THR A 104 -11.52 7.93 1.38
CA THR A 104 -10.76 8.49 0.25
C THR A 104 -10.74 10.01 0.33
N GLY A 105 -11.89 10.65 0.59
CA GLY A 105 -11.97 12.11 0.74
C GLY A 105 -11.07 12.63 1.85
N LEU A 106 -11.05 11.97 3.02
CA LEU A 106 -10.18 12.33 4.13
C LEU A 106 -8.69 12.14 3.78
N LEU A 107 -8.31 11.02 3.17
CA LEU A 107 -6.93 10.77 2.76
C LEU A 107 -6.46 11.75 1.67
N THR A 108 -7.33 12.08 0.71
CA THR A 108 -7.04 13.08 -0.32
C THR A 108 -6.87 14.46 0.29
N LEU A 109 -7.74 14.86 1.22
CA LEU A 109 -7.62 16.13 1.92
C LEU A 109 -6.32 16.19 2.75
N ALA A 110 -6.03 15.15 3.52
CA ALA A 110 -4.80 15.07 4.31
C ALA A 110 -3.56 15.14 3.42
N LEU A 111 -3.54 14.40 2.31
CA LEU A 111 -2.46 14.45 1.32
C LEU A 111 -2.33 15.86 0.73
N ALA A 112 -3.44 16.48 0.32
CA ALA A 112 -3.43 17.83 -0.23
C ALA A 112 -2.85 18.85 0.77
N VAL A 113 -3.24 18.78 2.05
CA VAL A 113 -2.68 19.62 3.10
C VAL A 113 -1.18 19.38 3.26
N VAL A 114 -0.74 18.13 3.38
CA VAL A 114 0.69 17.79 3.52
C VAL A 114 1.49 18.28 2.31
N THR A 115 0.96 18.11 1.10
CA THR A 115 1.58 18.63 -0.13
C THR A 115 1.65 20.15 -0.12
N LEU A 116 0.56 20.84 0.23
CA LEU A 116 0.51 22.30 0.28
C LEU A 116 1.53 22.86 1.28
N LEU A 117 1.58 22.28 2.49
CA LEU A 117 2.59 22.62 3.49
C LEU A 117 4.00 22.34 2.95
N GLY A 118 4.22 21.20 2.30
CA GLY A 118 5.50 20.88 1.67
C GLY A 118 5.93 21.92 0.63
N VAL A 119 5.01 22.43 -0.19
CA VAL A 119 5.31 23.50 -1.17
C VAL A 119 5.63 24.83 -0.47
N ILE A 120 4.83 25.21 0.53
CA ILE A 120 5.03 26.47 1.28
C ILE A 120 6.35 26.44 2.05
N PHE A 121 6.68 25.30 2.65
CA PHE A 121 7.89 25.15 3.47
C PHE A 121 9.13 24.75 2.68
N ALA A 122 9.01 24.41 1.39
CA ALA A 122 10.12 24.02 0.53
C ALA A 122 11.32 25.00 0.59
N PRO A 123 11.14 26.34 0.60
CA PRO A 123 12.27 27.28 0.67
C PRO A 123 13.07 27.25 1.97
N TRP A 124 12.53 26.68 3.06
CA TRP A 124 13.24 26.53 4.34
C TRP A 124 13.90 25.15 4.50
N VAL A 125 13.63 24.21 3.59
CA VAL A 125 14.12 22.82 3.64
C VAL A 125 15.30 22.59 2.69
N ILE A 126 15.42 23.40 1.62
CA ILE A 126 16.41 23.28 0.54
C ILE A 126 17.36 24.47 0.58
#